data_AF-A0A366D7X9-F1
#
_entry.id   AF-A0A366D7X9-F1
#
_cell.length_a   1.000
_cell.length_b   1.000
_cell.length_c   1.000
_cell.angle_alpha   90.00
_cell.angle_beta   90.00
_cell.angle_gamma   90.00
#
_symmetry.space_group_name_H-M   'P 1'
#
loop_
_entity.id
_entity.type
_entity.pdbx_description
1 polymer ?
#
loop_
_entity_poly.entity_id
_entity_poly.type
_entity_poly.pdbx_seq_one_letter_code
_entity_poly.pdbx_strand_id
1 'polypeptide(L)' 'MQEKEHLGRCHCGSVEFKIITDAPELTTCDCSICIRRNALMVKVHESKFQLIKG' A
#
# COMPACT_ATOMS: atom_id res chain seq x y z
N MET A 1 4.04 19.75 -0.12
CA MET A 1 3.63 18.33 0.04
C MET A 1 4.80 17.51 -0.46
N GLN A 2 5.42 16.68 0.39
CA GLN A 2 6.62 15.92 0.03
C GLN A 2 6.23 14.47 -0.21
N GLU A 3 6.22 14.06 -1.47
CA GLU A 3 6.02 12.67 -1.85
C GLU A 3 7.25 11.87 -1.46
N LYS A 4 7.06 10.77 -0.73
CA LYS A 4 8.15 9.89 -0.29
C LYS A 4 7.97 8.51 -0.89
N GLU A 5 9.11 7.86 -1.13
CA GLU A 5 9.14 6.47 -1.52
C GLU A 5 9.01 5.59 -0.27
N HIS A 6 8.08 4.64 -0.32
CA HIS A 6 7.85 3.65 0.72
C HIS A 6 8.00 2.25 0.14
N LEU A 7 8.76 1.40 0.83
CA LEU A 7 8.95 0.00 0.47
C LEU A 7 7.98 -0.87 1.28
N GLY A 8 7.25 -1.72 0.57
CA GLY A 8 6.36 -2.73 1.13
C GLY A 8 6.83 -4.12 0.75
N ARG A 9 6.67 -5.09 1.66
CA ARG A 9 6.97 -6.49 1.40
C ARG A 9 5.91 -7.39 2.00
N CYS A 10 5.66 -8.52 1.36
CA CYS A 10 4.88 -9.59 1.97
C CYS A 10 5.66 -10.21 3.14
N HIS A 11 4.95 -10.74 4.12
CA HIS A 11 5.54 -11.39 5.29
C HIS A 11 6.53 -12.52 4.92
N CYS A 12 6.31 -13.21 3.79
CA CYS A 12 7.18 -14.26 3.29
C CYS A 12 8.40 -13.76 2.49
N GLY A 13 8.46 -12.48 2.14
CA GLY A 13 9.54 -11.89 1.32
C GLY A 13 9.53 -12.30 -0.16
N SER A 14 8.53 -13.08 -0.61
CA SER A 14 8.36 -13.42 -2.03
C SER A 14 7.93 -12.21 -2.86
N VAL A 15 7.19 -11.29 -2.25
CA VAL A 15 6.68 -10.08 -2.91
C VAL A 15 7.28 -8.85 -2.25
N GLU A 16 7.85 -7.96 -3.05
CA GLU A 16 8.38 -6.65 -2.64
C GLU A 16 7.91 -5.60 -3.65
N PHE A 17 7.45 -4.45 -3.17
CA PHE A 17 6.91 -3.37 -3.99
C PHE A 17 7.29 -2.01 -3.41
N LYS A 18 7.26 -0.98 -4.25
CA LYS A 18 7.49 0.41 -3.91
C LYS A 18 6.25 1.23 -4.23
N ILE A 19 5.91 2.16 -3.34
CA ILE A 19 4.89 3.18 -3.59
C ILE A 19 5.45 4.57 -3.36
N ILE A 20 4.95 5.54 -4.12
CA ILE A 20 5.24 6.97 -3.93
C ILE A 20 3.99 7.62 -3.38
N THR A 21 4.06 8.15 -2.16
CA THR A 21 2.94 8.83 -1.52
C THR A 21 3.44 9.80 -0.46
N ASP A 22 2.66 10.84 -0.19
CA ASP A 22 2.80 11.71 0.98
C ASP A 22 2.01 11.19 2.19
N ALA A 23 1.38 10.02 2.06
CA ALA A 23 0.54 9.33 3.04
C ALA A 23 -0.44 10.24 3.81
N PRO A 24 -1.24 11.07 3.13
CA PRO A 24 -2.05 12.09 3.80
C PRO A 24 -3.27 11.51 4.50
N GLU A 25 -3.79 10.36 4.03
CA GLU A 25 -4.98 9.73 4.60
C GLU A 25 -4.85 8.20 4.56
N LEU A 26 -5.00 7.58 5.73
CA LEU A 26 -5.16 6.14 5.87
C LEU A 26 -6.65 5.83 5.97
N THR A 27 -7.13 4.93 5.12
CA THR A 27 -8.54 4.57 5.05
C THR A 27 -8.76 3.16 5.61
N THR A 28 -9.82 3.01 6.39
CA THR A 28 -10.45 1.72 6.70
C THR A 28 -11.77 1.63 5.96
N CYS A 29 -12.13 0.42 5.51
CA CYS A 29 -13.40 0.17 4.84
C CYS A 29 -14.15 -0.92 5.59
N ASP A 30 -15.46 -0.71 5.74
CA ASP A 30 -16.39 -1.57 6.48
C ASP A 30 -17.09 -2.62 5.61
N CYS A 31 -16.68 -2.78 4.34
CA CYS A 31 -17.17 -3.88 3.53
C CYS A 31 -16.67 -5.22 4.09
N SER A 32 -17.43 -6.30 3.88
CA SER A 32 -17.15 -7.62 4.45
C SER A 32 -15.73 -8.16 4.14
N ILE A 33 -15.17 -7.81 2.98
CA ILE A 33 -13.82 -8.20 2.56
C ILE A 33 -12.75 -7.43 3.36
N CYS A 34 -12.92 -6.12 3.49
CA CYS A 34 -11.97 -5.26 4.18
C CYS A 34 -11.96 -5.50 5.68
N ILE A 35 -13.13 -5.73 6.29
CA ILE A 35 -13.24 -6.14 7.70
C ILE A 35 -12.46 -7.43 7.95
N ARG A 36 -12.61 -8.45 7.09
CA ARG A 36 -11.87 -9.72 7.23
C ARG A 36 -10.36 -9.54 7.07
N ARG A 37 -9.92 -8.60 6.23
CA ARG A 37 -8.50 -8.28 6.03
C ARG A 37 -7.90 -7.48 7.18
N ASN A 38 -8.72 -6.70 7.89
CA ASN A 38 -8.33 -5.85 9.03
C ASN A 38 -7.06 -5.03 8.75
N ALA A 39 -7.01 -4.36 7.60
CA ALA A 39 -5.84 -3.63 7.13
C ALA A 39 -6.14 -2.13 6.97
N LEU A 40 -5.19 -1.28 7.39
CA LEU A 40 -5.14 0.13 7.02
C LEU A 40 -4.65 0.24 5.59
N MET A 41 -5.39 0.95 4.74
CA MET A 41 -5.09 1.07 3.32
C MET A 41 -4.74 2.51 2.96
N VAL A 42 -3.78 2.67 2.06
CA VAL A 42 -3.51 3.94 1.36
C VAL A 42 -3.79 3.73 -0.12
N LYS A 43 -4.49 4.68 -0.75
CA LYS A 43 -4.73 4.66 -2.19
C LYS A 43 -3.64 5.45 -2.89
N VAL A 44 -3.04 4.87 -3.92
CA VAL A 44 -2.04 5.53 -4.77
C VAL A 44 -2.43 5.35 -6.23
N HIS A 45 -2.04 6.29 -7.08
CA HIS A 45 -2.19 6.15 -8.53
C HIS A 45 -1.31 5.02 -9.04
N GLU A 46 -1.72 4.33 -10.11
CA GLU A 46 -0.94 3.20 -10.68
C GLU A 46 0.48 3.59 -11.08
N SER A 47 0.67 4.81 -11.60
CA SER A 47 1.99 5.34 -11.95
C SER A 47 2.92 5.56 -10.75
N LYS A 48 2.37 5.55 -9.54
CA LYS A 48 3.09 5.68 -8.27
C LYS A 48 3.28 4.34 -7.57
N PHE A 49 2.92 3.23 -8.22
CA PHE A 49 3.14 1.87 -7.73
C PHE A 49 4.13 1.15 -8.63
N GLN A 50 5.09 0.45 -8.04
CA GLN A 50 6.05 -0.39 -8.76
C GLN A 50 6.24 -1.71 -8.03
N LEU A 51 6.05 -2.83 -8.73
CA LEU A 51 6.43 -4.15 -8.23
C LEU A 51 7.94 -4.35 -8.42
N ILE A 52 8.67 -4.64 -7.34
CA ILE A 52 10.11 -4.91 -7.37
C ILE A 52 10.38 -6.40 -7.56
N LYS A 53 9.61 -7.24 -6.85
CA LYS A 53 9.77 -8.69 -6.80
C LYS A 53 8.41 -9.34 -6.55
N GLY A 54 8.13 -10.45 -7.22
CA GLY A 54 6.87 -11.20 -7.09
C GLY A 54 6.90 -12.50 -7.86
#